data_AF-A0A975SMR4-F1
#
_entry.id   AF-A0A975SMR4-F1
#
_cell.length_a   1.000
_cell.length_b   1.000
_cell.length_c   1.000
_cell.angle_alpha   90.00
_cell.angle_beta   90.00
_cell.angle_gamma   90.00
#
_symmetry.space_group_name_H-M   'P 1'
#
loop_
_entity.id
_entity.type
_entity.pdbx_description
1 polymer ?
#
loop_
_entity_poly.entity_id
_entity_poly.type
_entity_poly.pdbx_seq_one_letter_code
_entity_poly.pdbx_strand_id
1 'polypeptide(L)'
;MDSLKSLLYHFCKFNLAGWSSQYAEFLSTLPLPATDKYASVRSGDVFLSVDEEAVLVAHFDKLSNTITLNPQMVTDQELREVVIFVCSFQFGLRPMQIGMLQMRDVRIWADTDDSIAAVHLTFRMIKQRSKSKTLPLVRKVKREWAPLFIELYERALRAGLKGDDRIFGVSSARETGYVITKATAALLPESRSATELRHTAAQRLVDAGASQEELAEFMGHSDIDTGLVYFQTSANQAERVNAALGISAIYQQVTKIAHDRFIDEKELAVLKGEQQIGAVPHGIPISGIGACAIGQPSCPSNPVTACYGCFKFMPLNDPEIHRQVLADFRSIVTFFSEASKGDENSPAYVQLKRTISNVQSIIAELEGAGQ
;
A
#
# COMPACT_ATOMS: atom_id res chain seq x y z
N MET A 1 26.63 -2.32 -18.25
CA MET A 1 27.66 -1.42 -17.66
C MET A 1 28.84 -2.18 -17.08
N ASP A 2 28.63 -3.27 -16.32
CA ASP A 2 29.69 -4.26 -16.04
C ASP A 2 30.32 -4.88 -17.31
N SER A 3 29.60 -4.83 -18.42
CA SER A 3 30.05 -5.21 -19.75
C SER A 3 31.27 -4.41 -20.25
N LEU A 4 31.37 -3.12 -19.93
CA LEU A 4 32.45 -2.26 -20.43
C LEU A 4 33.76 -2.54 -19.67
N LYS A 5 33.68 -2.64 -18.33
CA LYS A 5 34.84 -3.07 -17.53
C LYS A 5 35.26 -4.49 -17.86
N SER A 6 34.31 -5.41 -18.03
CA SER A 6 34.60 -6.78 -18.47
C SER A 6 35.29 -6.83 -19.84
N LEU A 7 34.88 -5.97 -20.79
CA LEU A 7 35.53 -5.85 -22.09
C LEU A 7 36.96 -5.30 -21.98
N LEU A 8 37.17 -4.27 -21.16
CA LEU A 8 38.50 -3.71 -20.90
C LEU A 8 39.41 -4.72 -20.16
N TYR A 9 38.86 -5.51 -19.23
CA TYR A 9 39.57 -6.62 -18.60
C TYR A 9 39.96 -7.68 -19.62
N HIS A 10 39.09 -7.95 -20.60
CA HIS A 10 39.41 -8.83 -21.72
C HIS A 10 40.56 -8.27 -22.57
N PHE A 11 40.54 -6.97 -22.87
CA PHE A 11 41.62 -6.32 -23.64
C PHE A 11 42.96 -6.37 -22.89
N CYS A 12 42.97 -6.11 -21.57
CA CYS A 12 44.17 -6.23 -20.74
C CYS A 12 44.67 -7.69 -20.67
N LYS A 13 43.75 -8.66 -20.57
CA LYS A 13 44.10 -10.08 -20.49
C LYS A 13 44.76 -10.59 -21.77
N PHE A 14 44.30 -10.11 -22.93
CA PHE A 14 44.78 -10.56 -24.24
C PHE A 14 45.75 -9.58 -24.92
N ASN A 15 46.20 -8.54 -24.23
CA ASN A 15 47.10 -7.51 -24.74
C ASN A 15 46.61 -6.84 -26.04
N LEU A 16 45.31 -6.57 -26.12
CA LEU A 16 44.67 -6.04 -27.32
C LEU A 16 44.74 -4.52 -27.35
N ALA A 17 44.95 -3.94 -28.54
CA ALA A 17 44.87 -2.49 -28.78
C ALA A 17 45.72 -1.63 -27.82
N GLY A 18 46.90 -2.11 -27.40
CA GLY A 18 47.82 -1.40 -26.51
C GLY A 18 47.50 -1.52 -25.01
N TRP A 19 46.46 -2.29 -24.64
CA TRP A 19 46.11 -2.55 -23.24
C TRP A 19 46.93 -3.71 -22.69
N SER A 20 47.97 -3.44 -21.88
CA SER A 20 48.74 -4.47 -21.21
C SER A 20 48.03 -5.04 -19.96
N SER A 21 48.49 -6.21 -19.50
CA SER A 21 48.03 -6.83 -18.25
C SER A 21 48.22 -5.95 -17.01
N GLN A 22 49.14 -4.99 -17.04
CA GLN A 22 49.41 -4.05 -15.94
C GLN A 22 48.26 -3.07 -15.72
N TYR A 23 47.46 -2.78 -16.76
CA TYR A 23 46.30 -1.89 -16.62
C TYR A 23 45.12 -2.54 -15.89
N ALA A 24 45.11 -3.88 -15.74
CA ALA A 24 44.01 -4.60 -15.12
C ALA A 24 43.77 -4.20 -13.65
N GLU A 25 44.83 -3.84 -12.92
CA GLU A 25 44.73 -3.39 -11.53
C GLU A 25 43.99 -2.05 -11.42
N PHE A 26 44.21 -1.15 -12.39
CA PHE A 26 43.60 0.18 -12.44
C PHE A 26 42.14 0.17 -12.93
N LEU A 27 41.73 -0.82 -13.72
CA LEU A 27 40.35 -0.93 -14.22
C LEU A 27 39.30 -1.03 -13.10
N SER A 28 39.68 -1.63 -11.97
CA SER A 28 38.81 -1.71 -10.79
C SER A 28 38.49 -0.30 -10.25
N THR A 29 39.47 0.59 -10.27
CA THR A 29 39.42 1.96 -9.73
C THR A 29 38.76 2.98 -10.64
N LEU A 30 38.62 2.66 -11.94
CA LEU A 30 38.00 3.58 -12.88
C LEU A 30 36.56 3.91 -12.44
N PRO A 31 36.20 5.20 -12.30
CA PRO A 31 34.83 5.58 -12.00
C PRO A 31 33.93 5.13 -13.14
N LEU A 32 32.82 4.48 -12.79
CA LEU A 32 31.77 4.23 -13.76
C LEU A 32 31.02 5.55 -14.01
N PRO A 33 30.42 5.74 -15.21
CA PRO A 33 29.52 6.86 -15.45
C PRO A 33 28.50 6.97 -14.31
N ALA A 34 28.20 8.20 -13.88
CA ALA A 34 27.16 8.43 -12.90
C ALA A 34 25.86 7.81 -13.41
N THR A 35 25.32 6.85 -12.66
CA THR A 35 24.11 6.13 -13.04
C THR A 35 23.01 6.49 -12.07
N ASP A 36 21.98 7.12 -12.61
CA ASP A 36 20.76 7.33 -11.87
C ASP A 36 19.96 6.02 -11.82
N LYS A 37 20.07 5.32 -10.69
CA LYS A 37 19.40 4.04 -10.45
C LYS A 37 17.88 4.12 -10.45
N TYR A 38 17.33 5.33 -10.34
CA TYR A 38 15.89 5.56 -10.20
C TYR A 38 15.32 6.46 -11.31
N ALA A 39 16.08 6.69 -12.39
CA ALA A 39 15.65 7.50 -13.52
C ALA A 39 14.30 7.01 -14.08
N SER A 40 14.15 5.69 -14.26
CA SER A 40 12.93 5.08 -14.80
C SER A 40 11.73 5.15 -13.84
N VAL A 41 11.99 5.21 -12.53
CA VAL A 41 10.95 5.41 -11.51
C VAL A 41 10.46 6.86 -11.52
N ARG A 42 11.36 7.82 -11.80
CA ARG A 42 11.00 9.24 -11.95
C ARG A 42 10.31 9.56 -13.27
N SER A 43 10.67 8.87 -14.36
CA SER A 43 9.98 9.03 -15.64
C SER A 43 8.59 8.36 -15.63
N GLY A 44 8.38 7.37 -14.76
CA GLY A 44 7.11 6.65 -14.62
C GLY A 44 6.97 5.46 -15.57
N ASP A 45 7.84 5.32 -16.57
CA ASP A 45 7.77 4.28 -17.61
C ASP A 45 7.95 2.84 -17.08
N VAL A 46 8.51 2.71 -15.86
CA VAL A 46 8.81 1.44 -15.21
C VAL A 46 7.58 0.77 -14.57
N PHE A 47 6.49 1.51 -14.40
CA PHE A 47 5.29 1.02 -13.75
C PHE A 47 4.36 0.35 -14.75
N LEU A 48 3.61 -0.65 -14.28
CA LEU A 48 2.48 -1.15 -15.05
C LEU A 48 1.40 -0.07 -15.16
N SER A 49 0.72 -0.04 -16.30
CA SER A 49 -0.52 0.72 -16.44
C SER A 49 -1.68 0.04 -15.70
N VAL A 50 -2.75 0.79 -15.44
CA VAL A 50 -3.97 0.25 -14.82
C VAL A 50 -4.56 -0.91 -15.64
N ASP A 51 -4.52 -0.80 -16.97
CA ASP A 51 -5.01 -1.84 -17.87
C ASP A 51 -4.12 -3.10 -17.80
N GLU A 52 -2.80 -2.95 -17.77
CA GLU A 52 -1.87 -4.06 -17.58
C GLU A 52 -2.13 -4.76 -16.23
N GLU A 53 -2.29 -4.01 -15.14
CA GLU A 53 -2.63 -4.56 -13.82
C GLU A 53 -3.97 -5.31 -13.83
N ALA A 54 -4.99 -4.76 -14.49
CA ALA A 54 -6.31 -5.38 -14.60
C ALA A 54 -6.24 -6.73 -15.35
N VAL A 55 -5.45 -6.82 -16.42
CA VAL A 55 -5.20 -8.07 -17.15
C VAL A 55 -4.56 -9.12 -16.24
N LEU A 56 -3.56 -8.73 -15.45
CA LEU A 56 -2.90 -9.66 -14.52
C LEU A 56 -3.85 -10.15 -13.43
N VAL A 57 -4.63 -9.25 -12.82
CA VAL A 57 -5.63 -9.61 -11.79
C VAL A 57 -6.67 -10.57 -12.36
N ALA A 58 -7.23 -10.28 -13.53
CA ALA A 58 -8.21 -11.15 -14.19
C ALA A 58 -7.64 -12.54 -14.49
N HIS A 59 -6.35 -12.63 -14.88
CA HIS A 59 -5.67 -13.90 -15.09
C HIS A 59 -5.54 -14.71 -13.79
N PHE A 60 -5.14 -14.07 -12.68
CA PHE A 60 -5.04 -14.73 -11.38
C PHE A 60 -6.39 -15.21 -10.86
N ASP A 61 -7.43 -14.37 -10.96
CA ASP A 61 -8.79 -14.71 -10.55
C ASP A 61 -9.32 -15.90 -11.36
N LYS A 62 -9.10 -15.91 -12.68
CA LYS A 62 -9.48 -17.03 -13.55
C LYS A 62 -8.81 -18.33 -13.13
N LEU A 63 -7.50 -18.32 -12.87
CA LEU A 63 -6.78 -19.54 -12.46
C LEU A 63 -7.18 -20.00 -11.06
N SER A 64 -7.40 -19.06 -10.13
CA SER A 64 -7.86 -19.35 -8.77
C SER A 64 -9.26 -20.00 -8.78
N ASN A 65 -10.18 -19.46 -9.58
CA ASN A 65 -11.50 -20.05 -9.81
C ASN A 65 -11.40 -21.43 -10.46
N THR A 66 -10.51 -21.58 -11.44
CA THR A 66 -10.28 -22.88 -12.11
C THR A 66 -9.80 -23.93 -11.12
N ILE A 67 -8.83 -23.61 -10.26
CA ILE A 67 -8.34 -24.53 -9.23
C ILE A 67 -9.42 -24.85 -8.20
N THR A 68 -10.24 -23.87 -7.82
CA THR A 68 -11.31 -24.08 -6.85
C THR A 68 -12.38 -25.04 -7.39
N LEU A 69 -12.70 -24.95 -8.69
CA LEU A 69 -13.72 -25.80 -9.33
C LEU A 69 -13.19 -27.17 -9.76
N ASN A 70 -11.98 -27.22 -10.32
CA ASN A 70 -11.37 -28.43 -10.85
C ASN A 70 -9.84 -28.34 -10.81
N PRO A 71 -9.20 -28.68 -9.68
CA PRO A 71 -7.75 -28.57 -9.51
C PRO A 71 -6.95 -29.25 -10.62
N GLN A 72 -7.43 -30.38 -11.14
CA GLN A 72 -6.74 -31.22 -12.12
C GLN A 72 -6.59 -30.54 -13.49
N MET A 73 -7.37 -29.48 -13.78
CA MET A 73 -7.23 -28.71 -15.02
C MET A 73 -5.95 -27.87 -15.07
N VAL A 74 -5.36 -27.54 -13.92
CA VAL A 74 -4.12 -26.77 -13.85
C VAL A 74 -2.98 -27.71 -13.54
N THR A 75 -1.96 -27.72 -14.40
CA THR A 75 -0.78 -28.57 -14.21
C THR A 75 0.09 -28.11 -13.04
N ASP A 76 0.90 -29.00 -12.46
CA ASP A 76 1.84 -28.63 -11.38
C ASP A 76 2.82 -27.54 -11.81
N GLN A 77 3.21 -27.55 -13.09
CA GLN A 77 4.10 -26.53 -13.65
C GLN A 77 3.38 -25.18 -13.76
N GLU A 78 2.18 -25.12 -14.35
CA GLU A 78 1.41 -23.87 -14.41
C GLU A 78 1.11 -23.30 -13.03
N LEU A 79 0.70 -24.15 -12.08
CA LEU A 79 0.39 -23.72 -10.72
C LEU A 79 1.61 -23.10 -10.04
N ARG A 80 2.78 -23.71 -10.20
CA ARG A 80 4.03 -23.17 -9.69
C ARG A 80 4.40 -21.85 -10.37
N GLU A 81 4.31 -21.78 -11.70
CA GLU A 81 4.63 -20.57 -12.47
C GLU A 81 3.71 -19.40 -12.07
N VAL A 82 2.40 -19.62 -11.94
CA VAL A 82 1.45 -18.57 -11.53
C VAL A 82 1.67 -18.13 -10.08
N VAL A 83 1.95 -19.05 -9.15
CA VAL A 83 2.17 -18.68 -7.74
C VAL A 83 3.47 -17.88 -7.58
N ILE A 84 4.54 -18.22 -8.30
CA ILE A 84 5.75 -17.39 -8.38
C ILE A 84 5.39 -15.99 -8.88
N PHE A 85 4.58 -15.92 -9.93
CA PHE A 85 4.20 -14.65 -10.54
C PHE A 85 3.35 -13.79 -9.59
N VAL A 86 2.36 -14.37 -8.91
CA VAL A 86 1.56 -13.70 -7.86
C VAL A 86 2.45 -13.16 -6.75
N CYS A 87 3.46 -13.92 -6.29
CA CYS A 87 4.40 -13.45 -5.27
C CYS A 87 5.18 -12.20 -5.73
N SER A 88 5.57 -12.16 -7.02
CA SER A 88 6.26 -11.00 -7.59
C SER A 88 5.33 -9.80 -7.75
N PHE A 89 4.12 -10.01 -8.25
CA PHE A 89 3.14 -8.95 -8.52
C PHE A 89 2.54 -8.36 -7.24
N GLN A 90 2.13 -9.20 -6.29
CA GLN A 90 1.45 -8.76 -5.07
C GLN A 90 2.43 -8.12 -4.08
N PHE A 91 3.58 -8.77 -3.86
CA PHE A 91 4.50 -8.41 -2.77
C PHE A 91 5.78 -7.71 -3.22
N GLY A 92 6.01 -7.58 -4.53
CA GLY A 92 7.21 -6.94 -5.07
C GLY A 92 8.51 -7.62 -4.63
N LEU A 93 8.49 -8.91 -4.30
CA LEU A 93 9.64 -9.62 -3.75
C LEU A 93 10.71 -9.89 -4.82
N ARG A 94 11.98 -9.88 -4.41
CA ARG A 94 13.08 -10.18 -5.35
C ARG A 94 13.01 -11.65 -5.77
N PRO A 95 13.40 -12.01 -7.00
CA PRO A 95 13.37 -13.40 -7.47
C PRO A 95 14.08 -14.39 -6.53
N MET A 96 15.22 -13.99 -5.96
CA MET A 96 15.92 -14.80 -4.97
C MET A 96 15.08 -15.06 -3.71
N GLN A 97 14.33 -14.08 -3.22
CA GLN A 97 13.48 -14.24 -2.04
C GLN A 97 12.34 -15.22 -2.32
N ILE A 98 11.71 -15.11 -3.50
CA ILE A 98 10.63 -16.01 -3.93
C ILE A 98 11.16 -17.43 -4.10
N GLY A 99 12.25 -17.62 -4.83
CA GLY A 99 12.81 -18.93 -5.11
C GLY A 99 13.38 -19.67 -3.89
N MET A 100 13.63 -18.97 -2.78
CA MET A 100 14.09 -19.58 -1.52
C MET A 100 12.96 -19.97 -0.57
N LEU A 101 11.70 -19.69 -0.90
CA LEU A 101 10.56 -20.00 -0.02
C LEU A 101 10.45 -21.51 0.22
N GLN A 102 10.36 -21.90 1.50
CA GLN A 102 10.33 -23.29 1.92
C GLN A 102 8.93 -23.70 2.37
N MET A 103 8.66 -25.01 2.45
CA MET A 103 7.38 -25.53 2.92
C MET A 103 6.98 -24.95 4.29
N ARG A 104 7.93 -24.82 5.23
CA ARG A 104 7.66 -24.26 6.57
C ARG A 104 7.31 -22.76 6.58
N ASP A 105 7.64 -22.05 5.52
CA ASP A 105 7.41 -20.62 5.41
C ASP A 105 5.97 -20.32 4.97
N VAL A 106 5.20 -21.35 4.59
CA VAL A 106 3.78 -21.28 4.23
C VAL A 106 2.92 -21.67 5.43
N ARG A 107 2.02 -20.79 5.83
CA ARG A 107 1.05 -21.02 6.91
C ARG A 107 -0.37 -20.82 6.38
N ILE A 108 -1.19 -21.86 6.50
CA ILE A 108 -2.58 -21.86 6.06
C ILE A 108 -3.44 -21.95 7.32
N TRP A 109 -4.30 -20.96 7.54
CA TRP A 109 -5.24 -20.92 8.65
C TRP A 109 -6.64 -21.13 8.10
N ALA A 110 -7.23 -22.31 8.34
CA ALA A 110 -8.65 -22.53 8.08
C ALA A 110 -9.44 -21.93 9.25
N ASP A 111 -10.40 -21.06 8.95
CA ASP A 111 -11.33 -20.57 9.95
C ASP A 111 -12.40 -21.63 10.20
N THR A 112 -12.90 -21.73 11.44
CA THR A 112 -13.86 -22.78 11.83
C THR A 112 -15.26 -22.62 11.23
N ASP A 113 -15.58 -21.46 10.65
CA ASP A 113 -16.89 -21.11 10.08
C ASP A 113 -16.80 -20.77 8.58
N ASP A 114 -16.81 -21.78 7.69
CA ASP A 114 -17.01 -21.67 6.22
C ASP A 114 -16.23 -20.55 5.47
N SER A 115 -15.18 -20.02 6.09
CA SER A 115 -14.44 -18.87 5.62
C SER A 115 -13.17 -19.33 4.90
N ILE A 116 -12.92 -18.78 3.71
CA ILE A 116 -11.76 -19.12 2.87
C ILE A 116 -10.49 -18.97 3.70
N ALA A 117 -9.70 -20.05 3.77
CA ALA A 117 -8.49 -20.11 4.59
C ALA A 117 -7.52 -18.95 4.29
N ALA A 118 -6.97 -18.35 5.35
CA ALA A 118 -6.00 -17.27 5.24
C ALA A 118 -4.59 -17.83 5.05
N VAL A 119 -3.94 -17.46 3.95
CA VAL A 119 -2.56 -17.89 3.64
C VAL A 119 -1.57 -16.79 3.98
N HIS A 120 -0.57 -17.13 4.80
CA HIS A 120 0.55 -16.26 5.15
C HIS A 120 1.87 -16.90 4.71
N LEU A 121 2.73 -16.09 4.10
CA LEU A 121 4.05 -16.49 3.62
C LEU A 121 5.12 -15.71 4.37
N THR A 122 6.19 -16.38 4.77
CA THR A 122 7.32 -15.73 5.46
C THR A 122 8.56 -15.72 4.57
N PHE A 123 8.88 -14.58 4.00
CA PHE A 123 10.11 -14.41 3.23
C PHE A 123 11.25 -13.93 4.13
N ARG A 124 12.49 -13.95 3.63
CA ARG A 124 13.65 -13.40 4.34
C ARG A 124 14.14 -12.15 3.65
N MET A 125 14.51 -11.13 4.41
CA MET A 125 15.27 -10.00 3.87
C MET A 125 16.57 -10.51 3.24
N ILE A 126 17.02 -9.83 2.18
CA ILE A 126 18.32 -10.09 1.56
C ILE A 126 19.08 -8.77 1.38
N LYS A 127 20.36 -8.86 0.99
CA LYS A 127 21.24 -7.71 0.76
C LYS A 127 21.37 -6.77 1.96
N GLN A 128 21.35 -7.32 3.17
CA GLN A 128 21.58 -6.57 4.41
C GLN A 128 23.09 -6.44 4.68
N ARG A 129 23.52 -5.27 5.20
CA ARG A 129 24.94 -5.03 5.53
C ARG A 129 25.47 -6.01 6.59
N SER A 130 24.61 -6.53 7.46
CA SER A 130 24.94 -7.56 8.45
C SER A 130 23.84 -8.61 8.55
N LYS A 131 24.22 -9.85 8.90
CA LYS A 131 23.27 -10.95 9.11
C LYS A 131 22.26 -10.66 10.22
N SER A 132 22.68 -9.93 11.27
CA SER A 132 21.82 -9.53 12.39
C SER A 132 20.64 -8.64 12.01
N LYS A 133 20.69 -7.96 10.86
CA LYS A 133 19.60 -7.11 10.33
C LYS A 133 18.65 -7.86 9.37
N THR A 134 18.80 -9.18 9.27
CA THR A 134 17.95 -10.00 8.40
C THR A 134 16.69 -10.37 9.14
N LEU A 135 15.60 -9.64 8.88
CA LEU A 135 14.29 -9.91 9.47
C LEU A 135 13.40 -10.73 8.53
N PRO A 136 12.44 -11.50 9.08
CA PRO A 136 11.40 -12.12 8.28
C PRO A 136 10.46 -11.05 7.70
N LEU A 137 9.97 -11.29 6.50
CA LEU A 137 8.98 -10.47 5.80
C LEU A 137 7.71 -11.29 5.67
N VAL A 138 6.76 -11.07 6.58
CA VAL A 138 5.47 -11.79 6.57
C VAL A 138 4.53 -11.11 5.58
N ARG A 139 3.88 -11.90 4.73
CA ARG A 139 2.95 -11.43 3.71
C ARG A 139 1.67 -12.24 3.74
N LYS A 140 0.52 -11.56 3.79
CA LYS A 140 -0.80 -12.18 3.67
C LYS A 140 -1.22 -12.19 2.21
N VAL A 141 -1.54 -13.37 1.68
CA VAL A 141 -2.08 -13.52 0.32
C VAL A 141 -3.50 -12.96 0.28
N LYS A 142 -3.87 -12.34 -0.85
CA LYS A 142 -5.26 -11.93 -1.09
C LYS A 142 -6.18 -13.15 -1.00
N ARG A 143 -7.37 -12.96 -0.43
CA ARG A 143 -8.31 -14.07 -0.15
C ARG A 143 -8.72 -14.78 -1.44
N GLU A 144 -8.89 -14.01 -2.50
CA GLU A 144 -9.29 -14.46 -3.84
C GLU A 144 -8.22 -15.36 -4.48
N TRP A 145 -6.95 -15.23 -4.09
CA TRP A 145 -5.82 -16.00 -4.65
C TRP A 145 -5.29 -17.07 -3.70
N ALA A 146 -5.80 -17.13 -2.46
CA ALA A 146 -5.44 -18.16 -1.48
C ALA A 146 -5.57 -19.60 -2.02
N PRO A 147 -6.61 -19.97 -2.80
CA PRO A 147 -6.74 -21.32 -3.36
C PRO A 147 -5.52 -21.80 -4.16
N LEU A 148 -4.85 -20.91 -4.90
CA LEU A 148 -3.64 -21.24 -5.66
C LEU A 148 -2.52 -21.74 -4.75
N PHE A 149 -2.34 -21.08 -3.60
CA PHE A 149 -1.29 -21.41 -2.64
C PHE A 149 -1.62 -22.67 -1.84
N ILE A 150 -2.90 -22.85 -1.48
CA ILE A 150 -3.38 -24.04 -0.76
C ILE A 150 -3.16 -25.27 -1.64
N GLU A 151 -3.62 -25.24 -2.88
CA GLU A 151 -3.46 -26.38 -3.80
C GLU A 151 -1.97 -26.66 -4.09
N LEU A 152 -1.13 -25.62 -4.26
CA LEU A 152 0.31 -25.81 -4.44
C LEU A 152 0.92 -26.53 -3.23
N TYR A 153 0.56 -26.11 -2.02
CA TYR A 153 1.06 -26.69 -0.78
C TYR A 153 0.61 -28.15 -0.61
N GLU A 154 -0.65 -28.45 -0.90
CA GLU A 154 -1.18 -29.82 -0.84
C GLU A 154 -0.52 -30.74 -1.87
N ARG A 155 -0.31 -30.28 -3.10
CA ARG A 155 0.44 -31.03 -4.11
C ARG A 155 1.87 -31.30 -3.69
N ALA A 156 2.54 -30.29 -3.11
CA ALA A 156 3.89 -30.45 -2.59
C ALA A 156 3.95 -31.49 -1.46
N LEU A 157 2.97 -31.48 -0.53
CA LEU A 157 2.86 -32.52 0.51
C LEU A 157 2.64 -33.92 -0.09
N ARG A 158 1.75 -34.05 -1.09
CA ARG A 158 1.52 -35.33 -1.81
C ARG A 158 2.77 -35.83 -2.53
N ALA A 159 3.58 -34.91 -3.05
CA ALA A 159 4.89 -35.21 -3.66
C ALA A 159 6.00 -35.49 -2.64
N GLY A 160 5.71 -35.41 -1.33
CA GLY A 160 6.62 -35.76 -0.26
C GLY A 160 7.56 -34.65 0.20
N LEU A 161 7.34 -33.39 -0.22
CA LEU A 161 8.12 -32.25 0.26
C LEU A 161 7.81 -31.94 1.73
N LYS A 162 8.82 -31.51 2.47
CA LYS A 162 8.80 -31.28 3.92
C LYS A 162 9.46 -29.94 4.26
N GLY A 163 9.38 -29.54 5.52
CA GLY A 163 9.66 -28.18 6.02
C GLY A 163 10.82 -27.39 5.38
N ASP A 164 11.98 -28.01 5.14
CA ASP A 164 13.17 -27.39 4.53
C ASP A 164 13.12 -27.29 2.99
N ASP A 165 12.28 -28.10 2.34
CA ASP A 165 12.23 -28.20 0.90
C ASP A 165 11.66 -26.92 0.29
N ARG A 166 12.28 -26.50 -0.83
CA ARG A 166 11.83 -25.31 -1.57
C ARG A 166 10.52 -25.64 -2.28
N ILE A 167 9.46 -24.90 -1.96
CA ILE A 167 8.11 -25.19 -2.48
C ILE A 167 8.03 -25.08 -4.00
N PHE A 168 8.84 -24.21 -4.60
CA PHE A 168 8.85 -24.00 -6.05
C PHE A 168 9.85 -24.89 -6.79
N GLY A 169 10.76 -25.59 -6.12
CA GLY A 169 11.78 -26.42 -6.78
C GLY A 169 12.71 -25.68 -7.77
N VAL A 170 12.76 -24.35 -7.74
CA VAL A 170 13.63 -23.56 -8.63
C VAL A 170 15.09 -23.59 -8.17
N SER A 171 15.98 -23.68 -9.14
CA SER A 171 17.43 -23.85 -8.97
C SER A 171 18.14 -22.53 -8.69
N SER A 172 17.62 -21.41 -9.20
CA SER A 172 18.27 -20.11 -9.07
C SER A 172 17.32 -18.92 -9.16
N ALA A 173 17.77 -17.75 -8.69
CA ALA A 173 17.04 -16.49 -8.88
C ALA A 173 16.87 -16.10 -10.35
N ARG A 174 17.77 -16.55 -11.23
CA ARG A 174 17.66 -16.32 -12.68
C ARG A 174 16.48 -17.09 -13.26
N GLU A 175 16.30 -18.34 -12.84
CA GLU A 175 15.17 -19.16 -13.24
C GLU A 175 13.85 -18.55 -12.74
N THR A 176 13.78 -18.14 -11.47
CA THR A 176 12.60 -17.44 -10.94
C THR A 176 12.29 -16.16 -11.72
N GLY A 177 13.32 -15.37 -12.04
CA GLY A 177 13.16 -14.16 -12.87
C GLY A 177 12.68 -14.47 -14.28
N TYR A 178 13.20 -15.53 -14.90
CA TYR A 178 12.77 -15.97 -16.23
C TYR A 178 11.30 -16.41 -16.26
N VAL A 179 10.84 -17.15 -15.25
CA VAL A 179 9.42 -17.52 -15.11
C VAL A 179 8.53 -16.28 -15.10
N ILE A 180 8.91 -15.26 -14.33
CA ILE A 180 8.16 -14.00 -14.24
C ILE A 180 8.13 -13.28 -15.59
N THR A 181 9.29 -13.10 -16.23
CA THR A 181 9.40 -12.42 -17.53
C THR A 181 8.66 -13.18 -18.65
N LYS A 182 8.69 -14.51 -18.63
CA LYS A 182 7.92 -15.34 -19.57
C LYS A 182 6.41 -15.18 -19.36
N ALA A 183 5.95 -15.17 -18.10
CA ALA A 183 4.54 -15.00 -17.78
C ALA A 183 4.02 -13.60 -18.20
N THR A 184 4.79 -12.55 -17.94
CA THR A 184 4.41 -11.19 -18.35
C THR A 184 4.40 -11.03 -19.86
N ALA A 185 5.38 -11.61 -20.58
CA ALA A 185 5.41 -11.59 -22.04
C ALA A 185 4.21 -12.29 -22.70
N ALA A 186 3.59 -13.26 -22.02
CA ALA A 186 2.42 -13.97 -22.53
C ALA A 186 1.10 -13.21 -22.32
N LEU A 187 1.07 -12.25 -21.40
CA LEU A 187 -0.16 -11.58 -20.96
C LEU A 187 -0.20 -10.10 -21.29
N LEU A 188 0.96 -9.45 -21.37
CA LEU A 188 1.09 -8.01 -21.53
C LEU A 188 1.68 -7.66 -22.91
N PRO A 189 1.46 -6.43 -23.42
CA PRO A 189 2.04 -5.97 -24.68
C PRO A 189 3.58 -5.98 -24.66
N GLU A 190 4.16 -5.64 -23.52
CA GLU A 190 5.60 -5.66 -23.29
C GLU A 190 5.95 -6.59 -22.13
N SER A 191 7.07 -7.31 -22.27
CA SER A 191 7.55 -8.17 -21.20
C SER A 191 8.07 -7.33 -20.03
N ARG A 192 7.65 -7.69 -18.82
CA ARG A 192 7.99 -7.00 -17.58
C ARG A 192 8.83 -7.89 -16.68
N SER A 193 9.89 -7.33 -16.11
CA SER A 193 10.78 -7.99 -15.17
C SER A 193 10.23 -7.96 -13.74
N ALA A 194 10.76 -8.85 -12.88
CA ALA A 194 10.48 -8.82 -11.45
C ALA A 194 10.85 -7.48 -10.78
N THR A 195 11.82 -6.74 -11.35
CA THR A 195 12.22 -5.42 -10.85
C THR A 195 11.15 -4.38 -11.13
N GLU A 196 10.57 -4.37 -12.33
CA GLU A 196 9.46 -3.48 -12.70
C GLU A 196 8.20 -3.79 -11.89
N LEU A 197 7.87 -5.08 -11.72
CA LEU A 197 6.76 -5.48 -10.84
C LEU A 197 6.98 -5.04 -9.38
N ARG A 198 8.22 -5.06 -8.91
CA ARG A 198 8.59 -4.55 -7.59
C ARG A 198 8.42 -3.03 -7.49
N HIS A 199 8.81 -2.28 -8.50
CA HIS A 199 8.60 -0.83 -8.56
C HIS A 199 7.10 -0.51 -8.58
N THR A 200 6.32 -1.23 -9.39
CA THR A 200 4.86 -1.11 -9.46
C THR A 200 4.21 -1.41 -8.12
N ALA A 201 4.59 -2.51 -7.45
CA ALA A 201 4.04 -2.86 -6.14
C ALA A 201 4.38 -1.83 -5.06
N ALA A 202 5.59 -1.25 -5.10
CA ALA A 202 6.01 -0.16 -4.22
C ALA A 202 5.19 1.11 -4.49
N GLN A 203 5.02 1.49 -5.76
CA GLN A 203 4.23 2.66 -6.16
C GLN A 203 2.76 2.50 -5.77
N ARG A 204 2.15 1.36 -6.05
CA ARG A 204 0.78 1.03 -5.65
C ARG A 204 0.58 1.11 -4.14
N LEU A 205 1.58 0.74 -3.35
CA LEU A 205 1.53 0.83 -1.89
C LEU A 205 1.58 2.30 -1.42
N VAL A 206 2.42 3.14 -2.03
CA VAL A 206 2.45 4.59 -1.77
C VAL A 206 1.13 5.25 -2.23
N ASP A 207 0.61 4.85 -3.38
CA ASP A 207 -0.66 5.31 -3.95
C ASP A 207 -1.89 4.79 -3.18
N ALA A 208 -1.70 3.80 -2.31
CA ALA A 208 -2.70 3.39 -1.30
C ALA A 208 -2.55 4.16 0.03
N GLY A 209 -1.48 4.94 0.19
CA GLY A 209 -1.27 5.79 1.36
C GLY A 209 -0.34 5.19 2.41
N ALA A 210 0.52 4.23 2.07
CA ALA A 210 1.49 3.71 3.03
C ALA A 210 2.57 4.73 3.41
N SER A 211 3.04 4.63 4.66
CA SER A 211 4.12 5.44 5.22
C SER A 211 5.48 5.00 4.66
N GLN A 212 6.52 5.80 4.92
CA GLN A 212 7.86 5.44 4.48
C GLN A 212 8.35 4.19 5.23
N GLU A 213 7.97 4.04 6.49
CA GLU A 213 8.24 2.88 7.34
C GLU A 213 7.56 1.63 6.79
N GLU A 214 6.26 1.71 6.48
CA GLU A 214 5.50 0.60 5.89
C GLU A 214 6.06 0.22 4.51
N LEU A 215 6.46 1.20 3.70
CA LEU A 215 7.11 0.94 2.42
C LEU A 215 8.48 0.28 2.61
N ALA A 216 9.29 0.73 3.56
CA ALA A 216 10.59 0.14 3.87
C ALA A 216 10.43 -1.30 4.37
N GLU A 217 9.45 -1.57 5.23
CA GLU A 217 9.09 -2.92 5.69
C GLU A 217 8.60 -3.78 4.51
N PHE A 218 7.72 -3.24 3.67
CA PHE A 218 7.20 -3.93 2.48
C PHE A 218 8.34 -4.34 1.53
N MET A 219 9.28 -3.42 1.30
CA MET A 219 10.43 -3.65 0.43
C MET A 219 11.53 -4.47 1.12
N GLY A 220 11.51 -4.62 2.44
CA GLY A 220 12.61 -5.22 3.21
C GLY A 220 13.89 -4.41 3.09
N HIS A 221 13.77 -3.09 3.20
CA HIS A 221 14.88 -2.15 3.29
C HIS A 221 15.19 -1.88 4.77
N SER A 222 16.47 -1.74 5.10
CA SER A 222 16.90 -1.35 6.46
C SER A 222 17.03 0.16 6.63
N ASP A 223 16.79 0.91 5.55
CA ASP A 223 16.92 2.35 5.47
C ASP A 223 15.64 2.90 4.82
N ILE A 224 14.98 3.80 5.53
CA ILE A 224 13.66 4.34 5.21
C ILE A 224 13.75 5.28 3.99
N ASP A 225 14.88 5.98 3.83
CA ASP A 225 15.08 6.99 2.78
C ASP A 225 15.14 6.37 1.37
N THR A 226 15.40 5.07 1.28
CA THR A 226 15.53 4.36 0.00
C THR A 226 14.22 4.26 -0.80
N GLY A 227 13.08 4.57 -0.17
CA GLY A 227 11.74 4.58 -0.76
C GLY A 227 11.25 5.98 -1.19
N LEU A 228 11.98 7.06 -0.86
CA LEU A 228 11.51 8.44 -1.09
C LEU A 228 11.13 8.75 -2.55
N VAL A 229 11.77 8.07 -3.51
CA VAL A 229 11.50 8.26 -4.93
C VAL A 229 10.04 7.97 -5.31
N TYR A 230 9.39 6.98 -4.68
CA TYR A 230 7.99 6.62 -5.03
C TYR A 230 6.99 7.66 -4.52
N PHE A 231 7.34 8.39 -3.45
CA PHE A 231 6.53 9.50 -2.94
C PHE A 231 6.61 10.71 -3.86
N GLN A 232 7.79 10.99 -4.43
CA GLN A 232 8.00 12.10 -5.36
C GLN A 232 7.27 11.90 -6.69
N THR A 233 7.13 10.65 -7.15
CA THR A 233 6.43 10.34 -8.40
C THR A 233 4.90 10.21 -8.22
N SER A 234 4.38 10.07 -7.00
CA SER A 234 2.94 9.91 -6.78
C SER A 234 2.19 11.22 -7.03
N ALA A 235 1.52 11.33 -8.19
CA ALA A 235 0.58 12.41 -8.51
C ALA A 235 -0.59 12.51 -7.49
N ASN A 236 -0.79 11.44 -6.70
CA ASN A 236 -1.81 11.31 -5.69
C ASN A 236 -1.60 12.26 -4.49
N GLN A 237 -0.41 12.83 -4.25
CA GLN A 237 -0.22 13.76 -3.13
C GLN A 237 -1.02 15.06 -3.30
N ALA A 238 -0.97 15.68 -4.49
CA ALA A 238 -1.74 16.89 -4.78
C ALA A 238 -3.26 16.60 -4.82
N GLU A 239 -3.67 15.47 -5.40
CA GLU A 239 -5.07 15.04 -5.39
C GLU A 239 -5.57 14.68 -3.98
N ARG A 240 -4.72 14.13 -3.11
CA ARG A 240 -5.05 13.83 -1.71
C ARG A 240 -5.16 15.07 -0.85
N VAL A 241 -4.29 16.06 -1.02
CA VAL A 241 -4.43 17.37 -0.38
C VAL A 241 -5.73 18.04 -0.85
N ASN A 242 -6.02 18.02 -2.15
CA ASN A 242 -7.29 18.53 -2.68
C ASN A 242 -8.52 17.75 -2.17
N ALA A 243 -8.41 16.44 -1.99
CA ALA A 243 -9.45 15.60 -1.41
C ALA A 243 -9.61 15.82 0.11
N ALA A 244 -8.53 16.05 0.85
CA ALA A 244 -8.54 16.34 2.28
C ALA A 244 -9.10 17.75 2.59
N LEU A 245 -8.88 18.70 1.69
CA LEU A 245 -9.48 20.04 1.76
C LEU A 245 -10.94 20.06 1.24
N GLY A 246 -11.43 18.96 0.65
CA GLY A 246 -12.78 18.87 0.07
C GLY A 246 -12.97 19.78 -1.15
N ILE A 247 -11.88 20.05 -1.89
CA ILE A 247 -11.84 20.94 -3.07
C ILE A 247 -12.21 20.18 -4.36
N SER A 248 -12.03 18.85 -4.40
CA SER A 248 -12.36 18.02 -5.56
C SER A 248 -13.85 17.72 -5.68
N ALA A 249 -14.45 18.09 -6.82
CA ALA A 249 -15.87 17.86 -7.14
C ALA A 249 -16.24 16.36 -7.23
N ILE A 250 -15.29 15.48 -7.57
CA ILE A 250 -15.52 14.02 -7.71
C ILE A 250 -15.72 13.37 -6.33
N TYR A 251 -15.06 13.90 -5.29
CA TYR A 251 -15.09 13.33 -3.94
C TYR A 251 -16.13 13.95 -3.01
N GLN A 252 -16.98 14.87 -3.50
CA GLN A 252 -18.14 15.39 -2.75
C GLN A 252 -19.26 14.35 -2.54
N GLN A 253 -19.13 13.14 -3.08
CA GLN A 253 -20.06 12.03 -2.79
C GLN A 253 -19.71 11.38 -1.44
N VAL A 254 -20.19 11.99 -0.38
CA VAL A 254 -20.04 11.51 1.01
C VAL A 254 -21.26 10.71 1.44
N THR A 255 -21.00 9.68 2.26
CA THR A 255 -21.99 8.90 3.01
C THR A 255 -22.91 9.81 3.83
N LYS A 256 -24.21 9.86 3.51
CA LYS A 256 -25.20 10.54 4.35
C LYS A 256 -25.32 9.81 5.70
N ILE A 257 -25.02 10.52 6.79
CA ILE A 257 -25.37 10.09 8.14
C ILE A 257 -26.69 10.78 8.46
N ALA A 258 -27.76 10.00 8.63
CA ALA A 258 -29.03 10.52 9.09
C ALA A 258 -28.91 10.88 10.58
N HIS A 259 -29.09 12.16 10.91
CA HIS A 259 -29.19 12.62 12.29
C HIS A 259 -30.66 12.54 12.72
N ASP A 260 -30.89 12.12 13.96
CA ASP A 260 -32.26 11.97 14.47
C ASP A 260 -33.01 13.32 14.56
N ARG A 261 -32.28 14.43 14.72
CA ARG A 261 -32.84 15.79 14.92
C ARG A 261 -31.79 16.90 14.85
N PHE A 262 -32.18 18.07 14.33
CA PHE A 262 -31.50 19.36 14.50
C PHE A 262 -32.09 20.16 15.67
N ILE A 263 -31.28 20.98 16.35
CA ILE A 263 -31.71 21.80 17.50
C ILE A 263 -31.48 23.28 17.25
N ASP A 264 -32.33 24.15 17.80
CA ASP A 264 -32.14 25.61 17.70
C ASP A 264 -31.32 26.16 18.89
N GLU A 265 -30.81 27.38 18.76
CA GLU A 265 -29.98 28.04 19.80
C GLU A 265 -30.68 28.11 21.17
N LYS A 266 -31.99 28.35 21.16
CA LYS A 266 -32.82 28.37 22.38
C LYS A 266 -32.90 27.00 23.05
N GLU A 267 -32.93 25.92 22.26
CA GLU A 267 -32.96 24.56 22.79
C GLU A 267 -31.58 24.18 23.35
N LEU A 268 -30.51 24.55 22.65
CA LEU A 268 -29.14 24.34 23.11
C LEU A 268 -28.87 25.04 24.46
N ALA A 269 -29.36 26.27 24.63
CA ALA A 269 -29.18 27.05 25.85
C ALA A 269 -29.87 26.45 27.10
N VAL A 270 -30.92 25.65 26.92
CA VAL A 270 -31.67 25.02 28.02
C VAL A 270 -31.11 23.64 28.40
N LEU A 271 -30.30 23.03 27.52
CA LEU A 271 -29.63 21.76 27.80
C LEU A 271 -28.50 21.94 28.83
N LYS A 272 -28.32 20.92 29.69
CA LYS A 272 -27.26 20.94 30.71
C LYS A 272 -25.89 21.02 30.05
N GLY A 273 -24.93 21.71 30.66
CA GLY A 273 -23.59 21.91 30.08
C GLY A 273 -22.88 20.62 29.63
N GLU A 274 -23.14 19.50 30.31
CA GLU A 274 -22.61 18.18 29.93
C GLU A 274 -23.20 17.61 28.63
N GLN A 275 -24.36 18.10 28.20
CA GLN A 275 -25.03 17.71 26.95
C GLN A 275 -24.62 18.61 25.78
N GLN A 276 -24.12 19.82 26.06
CA GLN A 276 -23.60 20.72 25.04
C GLN A 276 -22.24 20.21 24.54
N ILE A 277 -22.00 20.32 23.24
CA ILE A 277 -20.72 19.90 22.66
C ILE A 277 -19.74 21.07 22.62
N GLY A 278 -18.64 20.91 23.35
CA GLY A 278 -17.47 21.78 23.28
C GLY A 278 -16.16 21.06 23.56
N ALA A 279 -15.07 21.48 22.91
CA ALA A 279 -13.69 21.07 23.20
C ALA A 279 -12.69 22.03 22.55
N VAL A 280 -11.40 21.84 22.84
CA VAL A 280 -10.30 22.58 22.22
C VAL A 280 -9.39 21.60 21.45
N PRO A 281 -9.85 20.98 20.34
CA PRO A 281 -9.00 20.11 19.55
C PRO A 281 -7.81 20.90 18.96
N HIS A 282 -6.60 20.43 19.22
CA HIS A 282 -5.36 21.01 18.69
C HIS A 282 -5.19 22.52 18.94
N GLY A 283 -5.75 23.05 20.04
CA GLY A 283 -5.65 24.47 20.41
C GLY A 283 -6.73 25.37 19.80
N ILE A 284 -7.62 24.84 18.94
CA ILE A 284 -8.73 25.59 18.37
C ILE A 284 -9.99 25.37 19.21
N PRO A 285 -10.58 26.41 19.82
CA PRO A 285 -11.79 26.27 20.61
C PRO A 285 -13.00 26.03 19.69
N ILE A 286 -13.64 24.86 19.83
CA ILE A 286 -14.89 24.51 19.15
C ILE A 286 -15.98 24.37 20.21
N SER A 287 -17.00 25.22 20.14
CA SER A 287 -18.13 25.22 21.06
C SER A 287 -19.40 25.67 20.36
N GLY A 288 -20.56 25.27 20.88
CA GLY A 288 -21.85 25.72 20.34
C GLY A 288 -22.27 25.00 19.05
N ILE A 289 -21.62 23.89 18.69
CA ILE A 289 -21.90 23.17 17.44
C ILE A 289 -23.15 22.27 17.53
N GLY A 290 -23.71 22.09 18.72
CA GLY A 290 -24.86 21.21 18.96
C GLY A 290 -24.80 20.51 20.30
N ALA A 291 -25.60 19.46 20.45
CA ALA A 291 -25.72 18.68 21.67
C ALA A 291 -25.60 17.17 21.43
N CYS A 292 -25.45 16.40 22.50
CA CYS A 292 -25.45 14.93 22.47
C CYS A 292 -26.56 14.36 23.33
N ALA A 293 -27.29 13.38 22.79
CA ALA A 293 -28.37 12.69 23.51
C ALA A 293 -27.91 11.95 24.79
N ILE A 294 -26.62 11.59 24.88
CA ILE A 294 -26.03 10.87 26.02
C ILE A 294 -25.20 11.79 26.94
N GLY A 295 -24.71 12.92 26.43
CA GLY A 295 -23.76 13.81 27.12
C GLY A 295 -22.29 13.43 26.95
N GLN A 296 -21.40 14.41 27.06
CA GLN A 296 -19.95 14.28 26.89
C GLN A 296 -19.25 13.37 27.93
N PRO A 297 -19.59 13.43 29.24
CA PRO A 297 -18.89 12.62 30.26
C PRO A 297 -19.04 11.10 30.08
N SER A 298 -20.12 10.67 29.42
CA SER A 298 -20.43 9.26 29.18
C SER A 298 -20.14 8.82 27.73
N CYS A 299 -19.47 9.66 26.94
CA CYS A 299 -19.18 9.36 25.54
C CYS A 299 -17.95 8.43 25.42
N PRO A 300 -18.06 7.26 24.77
CA PRO A 300 -16.91 6.39 24.51
C PRO A 300 -16.01 6.91 23.37
N SER A 301 -16.43 7.96 22.66
CA SER A 301 -15.73 8.55 21.52
C SER A 301 -15.50 10.05 21.79
N ASN A 302 -14.42 10.37 22.51
CA ASN A 302 -14.06 11.75 22.86
C ASN A 302 -12.71 12.09 22.18
N PRO A 303 -12.78 12.67 20.97
CA PRO A 303 -12.88 14.13 20.84
C PRO A 303 -14.03 14.64 19.95
N VAL A 304 -14.34 15.94 20.01
CA VAL A 304 -15.44 16.63 19.26
C VAL A 304 -15.42 16.38 17.75
N THR A 305 -14.27 16.07 17.18
CA THR A 305 -14.14 15.66 15.77
C THR A 305 -14.96 14.40 15.43
N ALA A 306 -15.25 13.54 16.41
CA ALA A 306 -16.08 12.36 16.23
C ALA A 306 -17.59 12.66 16.21
N CYS A 307 -18.04 13.82 16.71
CA CYS A 307 -19.46 14.15 16.85
C CYS A 307 -20.18 14.18 15.50
N TYR A 308 -19.60 14.80 14.47
CA TYR A 308 -20.16 14.85 13.12
C TYR A 308 -20.33 13.47 12.47
N GLY A 309 -19.66 12.43 12.97
CA GLY A 309 -19.82 11.05 12.53
C GLY A 309 -20.76 10.20 13.38
N CYS A 310 -21.43 10.80 14.37
CA CYS A 310 -22.22 10.09 15.38
C CYS A 310 -23.72 10.34 15.17
N PHE A 311 -24.51 9.27 15.06
CA PHE A 311 -25.97 9.37 14.94
C PHE A 311 -26.66 10.04 16.16
N LYS A 312 -26.00 10.07 17.32
CA LYS A 312 -26.51 10.67 18.57
C LYS A 312 -26.23 12.17 18.69
N PHE A 313 -25.50 12.72 17.72
CA PHE A 313 -25.22 14.14 17.64
C PHE A 313 -26.47 14.85 17.12
N MET A 314 -26.87 15.90 17.83
CA MET A 314 -27.95 16.81 17.45
C MET A 314 -27.30 18.13 17.03
N PRO A 315 -27.07 18.35 15.72
CA PRO A 315 -26.38 19.55 15.24
C PRO A 315 -27.24 20.79 15.49
N LEU A 316 -26.58 21.93 15.75
CA LEU A 316 -27.27 23.21 15.81
C LEU A 316 -27.80 23.57 14.41
N ASN A 317 -29.02 24.08 14.34
CA ASN A 317 -29.65 24.55 13.12
C ASN A 317 -29.10 25.93 12.70
N ASP A 318 -27.78 26.01 12.53
CA ASP A 318 -27.06 27.19 12.07
C ASP A 318 -25.95 26.76 11.11
N PRO A 319 -26.14 26.92 9.78
CA PRO A 319 -25.13 26.54 8.82
C PRO A 319 -23.83 27.35 8.95
N GLU A 320 -23.87 28.60 9.44
CA GLU A 320 -22.67 29.44 9.58
C GLU A 320 -21.72 28.88 10.63
N ILE A 321 -22.25 28.41 11.77
CA ILE A 321 -21.45 27.78 12.81
C ILE A 321 -20.72 26.54 12.27
N HIS A 322 -21.38 25.74 11.46
CA HIS A 322 -20.76 24.57 10.85
C HIS A 322 -19.76 24.91 9.73
N ARG A 323 -19.98 26.01 8.98
CA ARG A 323 -18.99 26.52 8.02
C ARG A 323 -17.73 27.05 8.71
N GLN A 324 -17.88 27.69 9.87
CA GLN A 324 -16.72 28.11 10.67
C GLN A 324 -15.91 26.89 11.14
N VAL A 325 -16.57 25.85 11.66
CA VAL A 325 -15.92 24.60 12.06
C VAL A 325 -15.22 23.91 10.88
N LEU A 326 -15.81 23.94 9.69
CA LEU A 326 -15.18 23.44 8.46
C LEU A 326 -13.90 24.20 8.11
N ALA A 327 -13.92 25.52 8.22
CA ALA A 327 -12.74 26.36 7.99
C ALA A 327 -11.63 26.06 9.03
N ASP A 328 -12.02 25.92 10.30
CA ASP A 328 -11.10 25.58 11.39
C ASP A 328 -10.45 24.21 11.17
N PHE A 329 -11.21 23.18 10.81
CA PHE A 329 -10.65 21.86 10.49
C PHE A 329 -9.76 21.86 9.26
N ARG A 330 -10.09 22.64 8.22
CA ARG A 330 -9.20 22.83 7.07
C ARG A 330 -7.89 23.50 7.46
N SER A 331 -7.92 24.51 8.34
CA SER A 331 -6.69 25.16 8.83
C SER A 331 -5.81 24.19 9.62
N ILE A 332 -6.41 23.28 10.39
CA ILE A 332 -5.70 22.21 11.10
C ILE A 332 -5.04 21.24 10.11
N VAL A 333 -5.74 20.85 9.04
CA VAL A 333 -5.20 20.00 7.97
C VAL A 333 -4.01 20.67 7.28
N THR A 334 -4.10 21.96 6.95
CA THR A 334 -3.00 22.74 6.38
C THR A 334 -1.82 22.82 7.34
N PHE A 335 -2.06 23.12 8.62
CA PHE A 335 -1.01 23.16 9.64
C PHE A 335 -0.30 21.81 9.79
N PHE A 336 -1.05 20.70 9.82
CA PHE A 336 -0.45 19.36 9.86
C PHE A 336 0.37 19.06 8.62
N SER A 337 -0.12 19.40 7.42
CA SER A 337 0.60 19.21 6.16
C SER A 337 1.93 20.01 6.13
N GLU A 338 1.91 21.26 6.61
CA GLU A 338 3.08 22.13 6.69
C GLU A 338 4.10 21.67 7.76
N ALA A 339 3.62 21.30 8.95
CA ALA A 339 4.46 20.90 10.07
C ALA A 339 5.06 19.49 9.90
N SER A 340 4.38 18.59 9.19
CA SER A 340 4.81 17.21 9.00
C SER A 340 5.79 17.01 7.83
N LYS A 341 6.13 18.06 7.07
CA LYS A 341 6.81 17.93 5.75
C LYS A 341 6.15 16.86 4.86
N GLY A 342 4.82 16.69 4.98
CA GLY A 342 4.06 15.70 4.23
C GLY A 342 3.99 14.29 4.82
N ASP A 343 4.32 14.08 6.11
CA ASP A 343 3.97 12.83 6.81
C ASP A 343 2.47 12.84 7.16
N GLU A 344 1.66 12.39 6.20
CA GLU A 344 0.19 12.44 6.21
C GLU A 344 -0.49 11.16 6.73
N ASN A 345 0.29 10.21 7.29
CA ASN A 345 -0.23 8.93 7.81
C ASN A 345 -0.52 8.91 9.30
N SER A 346 -0.56 10.09 9.91
CA SER A 346 -1.08 10.23 11.26
C SER A 346 -2.54 9.75 11.29
N PRO A 347 -2.93 8.85 12.22
CA PRO A 347 -4.34 8.51 12.45
C PRO A 347 -5.23 9.74 12.65
N ALA A 348 -4.67 10.85 13.13
CA ALA A 348 -5.36 12.13 13.25
C ALA A 348 -5.76 12.73 11.89
N TYR A 349 -4.94 12.56 10.84
CA TYR A 349 -5.19 13.08 9.49
C TYR A 349 -6.35 12.33 8.80
N VAL A 350 -6.36 11.00 8.88
CA VAL A 350 -7.46 10.16 8.36
C VAL A 350 -8.76 10.46 9.11
N GLN A 351 -8.69 10.66 10.43
CA GLN A 351 -9.83 11.06 11.24
C GLN A 351 -10.37 12.44 10.82
N LEU A 352 -9.50 13.43 10.62
CA LEU A 352 -9.87 14.78 10.19
C LEU A 352 -10.54 14.78 8.81
N LYS A 353 -10.04 13.99 7.86
CA LYS A 353 -10.65 13.86 6.52
C LYS A 353 -12.10 13.38 6.61
N ARG A 354 -12.35 12.33 7.40
CA ARG A 354 -13.70 11.81 7.62
C ARG A 354 -14.61 12.83 8.30
N THR A 355 -14.06 13.56 9.28
CA THR A 355 -14.80 14.63 9.96
C THR A 355 -15.17 15.77 9.00
N ILE A 356 -14.26 16.25 8.15
CA ILE A 356 -14.51 17.31 7.15
C ILE A 356 -15.66 16.91 6.23
N SER A 357 -15.66 15.69 5.71
CA SER A 357 -16.72 15.17 4.86
C SER A 357 -18.08 15.15 5.57
N ASN A 358 -18.11 14.78 6.86
CA ASN A 358 -19.34 14.77 7.64
C ASN A 358 -19.88 16.18 7.92
N VAL A 359 -18.99 17.15 8.19
CA VAL A 359 -19.36 18.56 8.38
C VAL A 359 -19.99 19.14 7.11
N GLN A 360 -19.39 18.86 5.94
CA GLN A 360 -19.94 19.26 4.63
C GLN A 360 -21.34 18.66 4.38
N SER A 361 -21.56 17.42 4.81
CA SER A 361 -22.86 16.76 4.67
C SER A 361 -23.93 17.43 5.54
N ILE A 362 -23.60 17.83 6.77
CA ILE A 362 -24.51 18.57 7.65
C ILE A 362 -24.84 19.96 7.08
N ILE A 363 -23.84 20.68 6.55
CA ILE A 363 -24.07 21.98 5.91
C ILE A 363 -25.04 21.82 4.73
N ALA A 364 -24.84 20.81 3.88
CA ALA A 364 -25.72 20.52 2.75
C ALA A 364 -27.14 20.11 3.18
N GLU A 365 -27.29 19.38 4.30
CA GLU A 365 -28.59 19.00 4.86
C GLU A 365 -29.35 20.22 5.40
N LEU A 366 -28.68 21.13 6.10
CA LEU A 366 -29.25 22.38 6.61
C LEU A 366 -29.64 23.34 5.48
N GLU A 367 -28.80 23.46 4.44
CA GLU A 367 -29.09 24.28 3.27
C GLU A 367 -30.21 23.70 2.40
N GLY A 368 -30.30 22.37 2.30
CA GLY A 368 -31.34 21.67 1.56
C GLY A 368 -32.69 21.58 2.28
N ALA A 369 -32.71 21.64 3.62
CA ALA A 369 -33.94 21.66 4.42
C ALA A 369 -34.62 23.05 4.47
N GLY A 370 -33.94 24.10 3.96
CA GLY A 370 -34.43 25.48 3.88
C GLY A 370 -35.13 25.86 2.57
N GLN A 371 -35.45 24.90 1.69
CA GLN A 371 -36.22 25.10 0.45
C GLN A 371 -37.61 24.47 0.49
#